data_AF-A0A8X8GBS5-F1
#
_entry.id   AF-A0A8X8GBS5-F1
#
_cell.length_a   1.000
_cell.length_b   1.000
_cell.length_c   1.000
_cell.angle_alpha   90.00
_cell.angle_beta   90.00
_cell.angle_gamma   90.00
#
_symmetry.space_group_name_H-M   'P 1'
#
loop_
_entity.id
_entity.type
_entity.pdbx_description
1 polymer ?
#
loop_
_entity_poly.entity_id
_entity_poly.type
_entity_poly.pdbx_seq_one_letter_code
_entity_poly.pdbx_strand_id
1 'polypeptide(L)'
;MTSATPYVYVLIRTDIPVAHQITQACHAALEVGFDHSRPQGPPVHLVTLAVKNIDALQDAQDRLSGAGIGYHLFFEPDEHDGAVMGHTALASAPVSGASRKLFSRYPLWRLLA
;
A
#
# COMPACT_ATOMS: atom_id res chain seq x y z
N MET A 1 -0.70 27.75 -0.31
CA MET A 1 -1.51 26.71 0.36
C MET A 1 -1.14 25.37 -0.25
N THR A 2 -0.48 24.49 0.50
CA THR A 2 -0.24 23.12 0.04
C THR A 2 -1.59 22.43 -0.14
N SER A 3 -1.83 21.84 -1.31
CA SER A 3 -3.11 21.18 -1.59
C SER A 3 -3.41 20.13 -0.52
N ALA A 4 -4.62 20.21 0.05
CA ALA A 4 -5.13 19.28 1.07
C ALA A 4 -5.56 17.92 0.50
N THR A 5 -5.32 17.66 -0.80
CA THR A 5 -5.68 16.41 -1.47
C THR A 5 -5.16 15.20 -0.69
N PRO A 6 -6.05 14.31 -0.21
CA PRO A 6 -5.66 13.10 0.47
C PRO A 6 -5.21 12.02 -0.52
N TYR A 7 -4.23 11.22 -0.11
CA TYR A 7 -3.68 10.11 -0.88
C TYR A 7 -3.70 8.82 -0.06
N VAL A 8 -4.05 7.71 -0.69
CA VAL A 8 -3.75 6.37 -0.19
C VAL A 8 -2.56 5.86 -0.98
N TYR A 9 -1.51 5.43 -0.27
CA TYR A 9 -0.34 4.81 -0.88
C TYR A 9 -0.43 3.31 -0.69
N VAL A 10 -0.35 2.58 -1.81
CA VAL A 10 -0.41 1.11 -1.83
C VAL A 10 0.98 0.60 -2.13
N LEU A 11 1.62 -0.08 -1.19
CA LEU A 11 2.90 -0.76 -1.38
C LEU A 11 2.64 -2.21 -1.78
N ILE A 12 3.15 -2.62 -2.94
CA ILE A 12 3.06 -4.00 -3.45
C ILE A 12 4.44 -4.62 -3.56
N ARG A 13 4.60 -5.86 -3.11
CA ARG A 13 5.86 -6.61 -3.30
C ARG A 13 6.01 -7.04 -4.76
N THR A 14 7.16 -6.78 -5.37
CA THR A 14 7.38 -6.99 -6.81
C THR A 14 7.92 -8.38 -7.16
N ASP A 15 8.19 -9.22 -6.18
CA ASP A 15 8.70 -10.59 -6.33
C ASP A 15 7.61 -11.66 -6.52
N ILE A 16 6.33 -11.26 -6.58
CA ILE A 16 5.21 -12.12 -6.98
C ILE A 16 4.83 -11.86 -8.45
N PRO A 17 4.12 -12.76 -9.15
CA PRO A 17 3.75 -12.55 -10.55
C PRO A 17 2.95 -11.25 -10.78
N VAL A 18 3.18 -10.57 -11.90
CA VAL A 18 2.58 -9.25 -12.21
C VAL A 18 1.06 -9.25 -12.13
N ALA A 19 0.40 -10.32 -12.60
CA ALA A 19 -1.05 -10.44 -12.51
C ALA A 19 -1.53 -10.40 -11.05
N HIS A 20 -0.81 -11.07 -10.16
CA HIS A 20 -1.08 -11.02 -8.72
C HIS A 20 -0.78 -9.65 -8.13
N GLN A 21 0.30 -8.99 -8.53
CA GLN A 21 0.62 -7.65 -8.02
C GLN A 21 -0.55 -6.66 -8.16
N ILE A 22 -1.24 -6.70 -9.31
CA ILE A 22 -2.39 -5.83 -9.58
C ILE A 22 -3.55 -6.16 -8.63
N THR A 23 -3.96 -7.42 -8.58
CA THR A 23 -5.10 -7.87 -7.78
C THR A 23 -4.88 -7.60 -6.28
N GLN A 24 -3.69 -7.91 -5.79
CA GLN A 24 -3.33 -7.77 -4.39
C GLN A 24 -3.25 -6.29 -3.97
N ALA A 25 -2.76 -5.41 -4.85
CA ALA A 25 -2.81 -3.97 -4.62
C ALA A 25 -4.27 -3.45 -4.53
N CYS A 26 -5.17 -3.97 -5.38
CA CYS A 26 -6.59 -3.64 -5.32
C CYS A 26 -7.24 -4.12 -4.02
N HIS A 27 -6.93 -5.34 -3.56
CA HIS A 27 -7.41 -5.85 -2.28
C HIS A 27 -7.01 -4.94 -1.12
N ALA A 28 -5.73 -4.62 -0.97
CA ALA A 28 -5.28 -3.74 0.10
C ALA A 28 -5.95 -2.35 0.04
N ALA A 29 -6.10 -1.78 -1.16
CA ALA A 29 -6.77 -0.49 -1.34
C ALA A 29 -8.27 -0.52 -1.00
N LEU A 30 -8.95 -1.64 -1.29
CA LEU A 30 -10.35 -1.84 -0.96
C LEU A 30 -10.55 -1.95 0.56
N GLU A 31 -9.78 -2.83 1.20
CA GLU A 31 -9.90 -3.09 2.63
C GLU A 31 -9.57 -1.86 3.48
N VAL A 32 -8.52 -1.09 3.14
CA VAL A 32 -8.24 0.16 3.86
C VAL A 32 -9.36 1.19 3.71
N GLY A 33 -10.14 1.10 2.62
CA GLY A 33 -11.33 1.92 2.40
C GLY A 33 -12.52 1.51 3.28
N PHE A 34 -12.57 0.26 3.75
CA PHE A 34 -13.54 -0.21 4.73
C PHE A 34 -13.08 0.07 6.17
N ASP A 35 -11.78 -0.03 6.45
CA ASP A 35 -11.19 0.23 7.77
C ASP A 35 -11.28 1.71 8.17
N HIS A 36 -11.31 2.61 7.18
CA HIS A 36 -11.26 4.05 7.41
C HIS A 36 -12.43 4.78 6.77
N SER A 37 -13.01 5.71 7.51
CA SER A 37 -14.00 6.63 6.95
C SER A 37 -13.38 7.47 5.83
N ARG A 38 -14.12 7.60 4.72
CA ARG A 38 -13.75 8.50 3.64
C ARG A 38 -13.57 9.93 4.18
N PRO A 39 -12.40 10.58 3.96
CA PRO A 39 -12.19 11.96 4.35
C PRO A 39 -13.20 12.91 3.69
N GLN A 40 -13.60 13.96 4.42
CA GLN A 40 -14.41 15.04 3.86
C GLN A 40 -13.59 15.88 2.87
N GLY A 41 -14.26 16.40 1.84
CA GLY A 41 -13.64 17.29 0.84
C GLY A 41 -13.30 16.57 -0.48
N PRO A 42 -12.12 16.86 -1.08
CA PRO A 42 -11.79 16.39 -2.42
C PRO A 42 -11.67 14.85 -2.48
N PRO A 43 -11.75 14.25 -3.68
CA PRO A 43 -11.50 12.83 -3.87
C PRO A 43 -10.13 12.39 -3.32
N VAL A 44 -10.08 11.18 -2.78
CA VAL A 44 -8.84 10.52 -2.38
C VAL A 44 -8.16 9.94 -3.61
N HIS A 45 -6.86 10.18 -3.74
CA HIS A 45 -6.08 9.67 -4.86
C HIS A 45 -5.31 8.42 -4.44
N LEU A 46 -5.17 7.46 -5.35
CA LEU A 46 -4.39 6.23 -5.12
C LEU A 46 -3.02 6.33 -5.81
N VAL A 47 -1.97 5.87 -5.13
CA VAL A 47 -0.62 5.79 -5.67
C VAL A 47 -0.02 4.43 -5.33
N THR A 48 0.34 3.66 -6.36
CA THR A 48 0.98 2.35 -6.19
C THR A 48 2.51 2.50 -6.17
N LEU A 49 3.12 2.02 -5.09
CA LEU A 49 4.55 2.00 -4.84
C LEU A 49 5.04 0.55 -4.78
N ALA A 50 6.32 0.35 -5.08
CA ALA A 50 6.95 -0.96 -5.07
C ALA A 50 7.80 -1.18 -3.81
N VAL A 51 7.73 -2.39 -3.27
CA VAL A 51 8.71 -2.94 -2.33
C VAL A 51 9.26 -4.24 -2.90
N LYS A 52 10.47 -4.64 -2.50
CA LYS A 52 11.16 -5.75 -3.15
C LYS A 52 10.52 -7.11 -2.84
N ASN A 53 10.12 -7.32 -1.59
CA ASN A 53 9.70 -8.61 -1.04
C ASN A 53 8.86 -8.43 0.24
N ILE A 54 8.51 -9.54 0.89
CA ILE A 54 7.73 -9.54 2.14
C ILE A 54 8.43 -8.81 3.28
N ASP A 55 9.74 -8.99 3.45
CA ASP A 55 10.49 -8.30 4.52
C ASP A 55 10.43 -6.78 4.33
N ALA A 56 10.60 -6.30 3.10
CA ALA A 56 10.48 -4.88 2.80
C ALA A 56 9.04 -4.34 2.97
N LEU A 57 8.03 -5.19 2.83
CA LEU A 57 6.62 -4.85 3.10
C LEU A 57 6.37 -4.72 4.61
N GLN A 58 6.92 -5.62 5.42
CA GLN A 58 6.85 -5.57 6.88
C GLN A 58 7.66 -4.38 7.43
N ASP A 59 8.84 -4.09 6.87
CA ASP A 59 9.57 -2.86 7.17
C ASP A 59 8.75 -1.60 6.90
N ALA A 60 7.93 -1.61 5.84
CA ALA A 60 7.02 -0.50 5.55
C ALA A 60 5.88 -0.42 6.58
N GLN A 61 5.32 -1.55 6.98
CA GLN A 61 4.32 -1.66 8.05
C GLN A 61 4.84 -1.04 9.37
N ASP A 62 6.05 -1.39 9.79
CA ASP A 62 6.66 -0.88 11.01
C ASP A 62 6.89 0.64 10.94
N ARG A 63 7.26 1.14 9.77
CA ARG A 63 7.44 2.59 9.54
C ARG A 63 6.13 3.35 9.63
N LEU A 64 5.04 2.81 9.07
CA LEU A 64 3.72 3.44 9.18
C LEU A 64 3.24 3.42 10.62
N SER A 65 3.39 2.28 11.31
CA SER A 65 3.08 2.12 12.73
C SER A 65 3.84 3.14 13.59
N GLY A 66 5.16 3.25 13.40
CA GLY A 66 6.02 4.19 14.12
C GLY A 66 5.74 5.67 13.81
N ALA A 67 5.15 5.96 12.66
CA ALA A 67 4.71 7.30 12.28
C ALA A 67 3.26 7.62 12.70
N GLY A 68 2.55 6.68 13.34
CA GLY A 68 1.15 6.82 13.70
C GLY A 68 0.20 6.92 12.50
N ILE A 69 0.59 6.36 11.35
CA ILE A 69 -0.24 6.30 10.14
C ILE A 69 -0.97 4.96 10.15
N GLY A 70 -2.31 4.99 10.15
CA GLY A 70 -3.13 3.78 9.98
C GLY A 70 -2.89 3.11 8.62
N TYR A 71 -3.14 1.81 8.53
CA TYR A 71 -2.95 1.03 7.31
C TYR A 71 -3.75 -0.27 7.36
N HIS A 72 -3.91 -0.89 6.20
CA HIS A 72 -4.31 -2.27 6.06
C HIS A 72 -3.16 -3.08 5.43
N LEU A 73 -2.75 -4.18 6.08
CA LEU A 73 -1.78 -5.14 5.54
C LEU A 73 -2.55 -6.37 5.05
N PHE A 74 -2.63 -6.54 3.73
CA PHE A 74 -3.41 -7.60 3.12
C PHE A 74 -2.67 -8.93 3.17
N PHE A 75 -3.37 -9.98 3.58
CA PHE A 75 -2.89 -11.35 3.64
C PHE A 75 -3.67 -12.21 2.65
N GLU A 76 -2.95 -12.86 1.74
CA GLU A 76 -3.48 -13.84 0.80
C GLU A 76 -3.34 -15.26 1.38
N PRO A 77 -4.46 -15.90 1.79
CA PRO A 77 -4.43 -17.24 2.35
C PRO A 77 -4.19 -18.34 1.32
N ASP A 78 -4.43 -18.09 0.02
CA ASP A 78 -4.36 -19.13 -0.99
C ASP A 78 -2.90 -19.51 -1.32
N GLU A 79 -2.72 -20.78 -1.66
CA GLU A 79 -1.44 -21.29 -2.14
C GLU A 79 -1.23 -20.99 -3.63
N HIS A 80 -0.02 -20.54 -3.96
CA HIS A 80 0.46 -20.39 -5.33
C HIS A 80 1.83 -21.04 -5.44
N ASP A 81 2.02 -21.89 -6.47
CA ASP A 81 3.27 -22.62 -6.69
C ASP A 81 3.77 -23.43 -5.47
N GLY A 82 2.83 -23.98 -4.69
CA GLY A 82 3.11 -24.84 -3.53
C GLY A 82 3.46 -24.11 -2.24
N ALA A 83 3.22 -22.79 -2.17
CA ALA A 83 3.34 -22.01 -0.93
C ALA A 83 2.24 -20.95 -0.80
N VAL A 84 1.82 -20.67 0.44
CA VAL A 84 0.92 -19.55 0.74
C VAL A 84 1.63 -18.24 0.40
N MET A 85 0.95 -17.35 -0.34
CA MET A 85 1.51 -16.06 -0.74
C MET A 85 1.77 -15.14 0.46
N GLY A 86 0.89 -15.21 1.47
CA GLY A 86 1.03 -14.49 2.74
C GLY A 86 0.77 -12.99 2.56
N HIS A 87 1.56 -12.15 3.23
CA HIS A 87 1.41 -10.71 3.07
C HIS A 87 1.91 -10.25 1.69
N THR A 88 1.01 -9.66 0.91
CA THR A 88 1.26 -9.31 -0.49
C THR A 88 1.30 -7.81 -0.70
N ALA A 89 0.40 -7.06 -0.07
CA ALA A 89 0.26 -5.61 -0.24
C ALA A 89 -0.09 -4.92 1.08
N LEU A 90 0.26 -3.63 1.17
CA LEU A 90 -0.10 -2.75 2.27
C LEU A 90 -0.68 -1.47 1.70
N ALA A 91 -1.79 -0.98 2.25
CA ALA A 91 -2.34 0.32 1.89
C ALA A 91 -2.42 1.24 3.11
N SER A 92 -1.96 2.49 2.96
CA SER A 92 -2.07 3.47 4.04
C SER A 92 -3.50 3.98 4.19
N ALA A 93 -3.87 4.43 5.38
CA ALA A 93 -4.99 5.36 5.55
C ALA A 93 -4.76 6.61 4.68
N PRO A 94 -5.81 7.38 4.35
CA PRO A 94 -5.65 8.61 3.58
C PRO A 94 -4.73 9.60 4.29
N VAL A 95 -3.65 10.02 3.62
CA VAL A 95 -2.66 10.97 4.12
C VAL A 95 -2.61 12.24 3.28
N SER A 96 -2.34 13.38 3.92
CA SER A 96 -2.20 14.68 3.26
C SER A 96 -1.01 15.46 3.83
N GLY A 97 -0.65 16.57 3.19
CA GLY A 97 0.39 17.48 3.68
C GLY A 97 1.75 16.80 3.90
N ALA A 98 2.38 17.08 5.05
CA ALA A 98 3.73 16.65 5.36
C ALA A 98 3.87 15.13 5.53
N SER A 99 2.81 14.42 5.97
CA SER A 99 2.84 12.97 6.17
C SER A 99 3.11 12.19 4.88
N ARG A 100 2.81 12.80 3.71
CA ARG A 100 3.14 12.21 2.40
C ARG A 100 4.63 12.01 2.18
N LYS A 101 5.50 12.79 2.85
CA LYS A 101 6.95 12.70 2.70
C LYS A 101 7.49 11.34 3.14
N LEU A 102 6.81 10.64 4.04
CA LEU A 102 7.19 9.28 4.46
C LEU A 102 7.26 8.32 3.26
N PHE A 103 6.41 8.53 2.26
CA PHE A 103 6.29 7.65 1.10
C PHE A 103 7.28 7.96 -0.03
N SER A 104 7.98 9.10 -0.01
CA SER A 104 8.88 9.51 -1.10
C SER A 104 10.11 8.61 -1.28
N ARG A 105 10.37 7.74 -0.30
CA ARG A 105 11.48 6.78 -0.31
C ARG A 105 11.18 5.52 -1.12
N TYR A 106 9.90 5.22 -1.36
CA TYR A 106 9.53 4.01 -2.08
C TYR A 106 9.45 4.34 -3.58
N PRO A 107 9.98 3.47 -4.44
CA PRO A 107 9.87 3.65 -5.87
C PRO A 107 8.39 3.57 -6.29
N LEU A 108 8.00 4.40 -7.27
CA LEU A 108 6.74 4.21 -7.98
C LEU A 108 6.75 2.83 -8.63
N TRP A 109 5.65 2.09 -8.52
CA TRP A 109 5.54 0.79 -9.19
C TRP A 109 5.69 0.95 -10.70
N ARG A 110 6.44 0.03 -11.31
CA ARG A 110 6.62 -0.06 -12.77
C ARG A 110 6.65 -1.53 -13.16
N LEU A 111 6.10 -1.82 -14.33
CA LEU A 111 6.34 -3.11 -14.97
C LEU A 111 7.85 -3.21 -15.26
N LEU A 112 8.50 -4.20 -14.66
CA LEU A 112 9.89 -4.52 -14.99
C LEU A 112 9.88 -5.21 -16.36
N ALA A 113 10.62 -4.64 -17.31
CA ALA A 113 10.82 -5.18 -18.65
C ALA A 113 11.83 -6.33 -18.65
#